data_AF-A0A838RP08-F1
#
_entry.id   AF-A0A838RP08-F1
#
_cell.length_a   1.000
_cell.length_b   1.000
_cell.length_c   1.000
_cell.angle_alpha   90.00
_cell.angle_beta   90.00
_cell.angle_gamma   90.00
#
_symmetry.space_group_name_H-M   'P 1'
#
loop_
_entity.id
_entity.type
_entity.pdbx_description
1 polymer ?
#
loop_
_entity_poly.entity_id
_entity_poly.type
_entity_poly.pdbx_seq_one_letter_code
_entity_poly.pdbx_strand_id
1 'polypeptide(L)' 'VYVGRVAVRATGSFNIRTATALVQGINYRYCRLLHRVDGYTYYEKGDARTEGGSAFAAQRPSSHA' A
#
# COMPACT_ATOMS: atom_id res chain seq x y z
N VAL A 1 11.47 0.77 -0.96
CA VAL A 1 10.29 0.15 -0.32
C VAL A 1 10.76 -0.65 0.88
N TYR A 2 10.11 -0.51 2.04
CA TYR A 2 10.40 -1.32 3.23
C TYR A 2 9.37 -2.42 3.34
N VAL A 3 9.83 -3.68 3.41
CA VAL A 3 8.96 -4.85 3.53
C VAL A 3 9.39 -5.64 4.76
N GLY A 4 8.44 -5.94 5.65
CA GLY A 4 8.73 -6.68 6.87
C GLY A 4 7.72 -6.45 7.99
N ARG A 5 8.06 -6.91 9.20
CA ARG A 5 7.22 -6.78 10.40
C ARG A 5 7.32 -5.36 10.95
N VAL A 6 6.19 -4.80 11.39
CA VAL A 6 6.11 -3.42 11.89
C VAL A 6 5.66 -3.42 13.34
N ALA A 7 6.36 -2.68 14.20
CA ALA A 7 5.90 -2.35 15.55
C ALA A 7 5.32 -0.92 15.54
N VAL A 8 4.04 -0.80 15.89
CA VAL A 8 3.31 0.48 15.94
C VAL A 8 3.27 1.00 17.37
N ARG A 9 3.54 2.29 17.55
CA ARG A 9 3.46 2.98 18.86
C ARG A 9 2.30 3.96 18.89
N ALA A 10 1.68 4.14 20.05
CA ALA A 10 0.62 5.13 20.27
C ALA A 10 1.07 6.58 19.94
N THR A 11 2.37 6.85 20.02
CA THR A 11 2.99 8.12 19.61
C THR A 11 2.97 8.39 18.10
N GLY A 12 2.48 7.43 17.28
CA GLY A 12 2.42 7.57 15.83
C GLY A 12 3.77 7.32 15.14
N SER A 13 4.66 6.55 15.76
CA SER A 13 5.91 6.13 15.13
C SER A 13 5.99 4.62 14.98
N PHE A 14 6.74 4.20 13.97
CA PHE A 14 6.89 2.80 13.58
C PHE A 14 8.35 2.37 13.59
N ASN A 15 8.57 1.10 13.96
CA ASN A 15 9.81 0.40 13.69
C ASN A 15 9.54 -0.73 12.71
N ILE A 16 10.31 -0.81 11.62
CA ILE A 16 10.19 -1.85 10.61
C ILE A 16 11.41 -2.76 10.68
N ARG A 17 11.17 -4.04 10.93
CA ARG A 17 12.20 -5.08 10.78
C ARG A 17 12.14 -5.62 9.37
N THR A 18 13.06 -5.19 8.53
CA THR A 18 13.28 -5.74 7.20
C THR A 18 14.15 -6.99 7.28
N ALA A 19 14.36 -7.67 6.16
CA ALA A 19 15.27 -8.81 6.08
C ALA A 19 16.72 -8.44 6.42
N THR A 20 17.11 -7.20 6.14
CA THR A 20 18.50 -6.73 6.25
C THR A 20 18.76 -5.85 7.46
N ALA A 21 17.74 -5.17 7.99
CA ALA A 21 17.93 -4.16 9.03
C ALA A 21 16.68 -3.90 9.88
N LEU A 22 16.90 -3.24 11.02
CA LEU A 22 15.84 -2.63 11.81
C LEU A 22 15.83 -1.12 11.54
N VAL A 23 14.76 -0.62 10.94
CA VAL A 23 14.55 0.81 10.71
C VAL A 23 13.64 1.34 11.80
N GLN A 24 14.03 2.41 12.50
CA GLN A 24 13.30 2.94 13.64
C GLN A 24 12.83 4.39 13.40
N GLY A 25 11.78 4.79 14.12
CA GLY A 25 11.38 6.21 14.21
C GLY A 25 10.62 6.76 12.99
N ILE A 26 10.04 5.91 12.16
CA ILE A 26 9.25 6.35 11.00
C ILE A 26 7.96 6.99 11.51
N ASN A 27 7.75 8.28 11.26
CA ASN A 27 6.55 9.01 11.70
C ASN A 27 5.38 8.80 10.73
N TYR A 28 4.17 8.60 11.27
CA TYR A 28 2.93 8.44 10.49
C TYR A 28 2.65 9.58 9.50
N ARG A 29 3.15 10.78 9.76
CA ARG A 29 3.01 11.94 8.87
C ARG A 29 3.64 11.73 7.49
N TYR A 30 4.63 10.84 7.41
CA TYR A 30 5.29 10.50 6.14
C TYR A 30 4.65 9.31 5.42
N CYS A 31 3.64 8.68 6.03
CA CYS A 31 2.94 7.54 5.45
C CYS A 31 1.63 7.98 4.83
N ARG A 32 1.30 7.41 3.67
CA ARG A 32 -0.03 7.55 3.04
C ARG A 32 -0.65 6.16 2.91
N LEU A 33 -1.96 6.08 3.12
CA LEU A 33 -2.72 4.86 2.93
C LEU A 33 -2.82 4.54 1.43
N LEU A 34 -2.37 3.35 1.03
CA LEU A 34 -2.45 2.90 -0.36
C LEU A 34 -3.72 2.09 -0.63
N HIS A 35 -4.06 1.19 0.29
CA HIS A 35 -5.19 0.28 0.16
C HIS A 35 -5.95 0.18 1.48
N ARG A 36 -7.27 0.07 1.38
CA ARG A 36 -8.15 -0.25 2.51
C ARG A 36 -8.54 -1.71 2.40
N VAL A 37 -8.66 -2.41 3.53
CA VAL A 37 -9.16 -3.80 3.57
C VAL A 37 -10.69 -3.78 3.43
N ASP A 38 -11.17 -3.17 2.35
CA ASP A 38 -12.59 -2.95 2.04
C ASP A 38 -13.17 -3.98 1.08
N GLY A 39 -12.39 -5.03 0.77
CA GLY A 39 -12.79 -6.13 -0.10
C GLY A 39 -12.48 -5.91 -1.58
N TYR A 40 -11.87 -4.79 -1.95
CA TYR A 40 -11.47 -4.52 -3.33
C TYR A 40 -9.97 -4.74 -3.55
N THR A 41 -9.62 -5.42 -4.64
CA THR A 41 -8.23 -5.48 -5.11
C THR A 41 -7.92 -4.20 -5.88
N TYR A 42 -6.97 -3.44 -5.34
CA TYR A 42 -6.45 -2.25 -6.00
C TYR A 42 -5.20 -2.66 -6.78
N TYR A 43 -5.16 -2.40 -8.08
CA TYR A 43 -3.97 -2.62 -8.89
C TYR A 43 -2.96 -1.51 -8.62
N GLU A 44 -1.73 -1.87 -8.24
CA GLU A 44 -0.63 -0.91 -8.24
C GLU A 44 -0.38 -0.48 -9.69
N LYS A 45 -0.61 0.81 -9.97
CA LYS A 45 -0.26 1.39 -11.26
C LYS A 45 1.26 1.37 -11.35
N GLY A 46 1.80 0.41 -12.11
CA GLY A 46 3.22 0.36 -12.42
C GLY A 46 3.72 1.73 -12.86
N ASP A 47 4.89 2.13 -12.36
CA ASP A 47 5.50 3.45 -12.59
C ASP A 47 5.38 3.83 -14.07
N ALA A 48 4.58 4.85 -14.35
CA ALA A 48 4.17 5.24 -15.70
C ALA A 48 5.31 5.95 -16.46
N ARG A 49 6.37 5.21 -16.79
CA ARG A 49 7.32 5.54 -17.86
C ARG A 49 7.23 4.54 -19.01
N THR A 50 6.01 4.09 -19.33
CA THR A 50 5.77 3.34 -20.57
C THR A 50 4.51 3.89 -21.21
N GLU A 51 4.72 4.68 -22.25
CA GLU A 51 3.70 5.10 -23.20
C GLU A 51 3.15 3.85 -23.90
N GLY A 52 1.83 3.64 -23.84
CA GLY A 52 1.18 2.48 -24.44
C GLY A 52 -0.04 2.04 -23.64
N GLY A 53 -1.09 2.87 -23.67
CA GLY A 53 -2.31 2.64 -22.91
C GLY A 53 -3.09 1.40 -23.34
N SER A 54 -3.66 0.70 -22.37
CA SER A 54 -5.02 0.18 -22.48
C SER A 54 -5.70 0.28 -21.11
N ALA A 55 -6.78 1.05 -21.08
CA ALA A 55 -7.62 1.24 -19.91
C ALA A 55 -8.43 -0.03 -19.67
N PHE A 56 -8.09 -0.81 -18.64
CA PHE A 56 -8.93 -1.91 -18.21
C PHE A 56 -9.80 -1.49 -17.02
N ALA A 57 -11.03 -1.16 -17.43
CA ALA A 57 -12.28 -1.08 -16.70
C ALA A 57 -12.26 -1.52 -15.22
N ALA A 58 -12.69 -0.60 -14.35
CA ALA A 58 -13.32 -0.96 -13.09
C ALA A 58 -14.61 -1.75 -13.39
N GLN A 59 -14.55 -3.08 -13.37
CA GLN A 59 -15.75 -3.91 -13.45
C GLN A 59 -16.51 -3.85 -12.11
N ARG A 60 -17.73 -3.34 -12.20
CA ARG A 60 -18.75 -3.34 -11.15
C ARG A 60 -19.22 -4.79 -10.95
N PRO A 61 -19.36 -5.30 -9.71
CA PRO A 61 -20.00 -6.59 -9.50
C PRO A 61 -21.49 -6.47 -9.83
N SER A 62 -21.96 -7.30 -10.77
CA SER A 62 -23.37 -7.47 -11.07
C SER A 62 -24.08 -8.03 -9.84
N SER A 63 -24.99 -7.25 -9.26
CA SER A 63 -25.96 -7.69 -8.27
C SER A 63 -26.81 -8.82 -8.85
N HIS A 64 -26.69 -10.03 -8.31
CA HIS A 64 -27.70 -11.05 -8.50
C HIS A 64 -28.74 -10.88 -7.39
N ALA A 65 -29.97 -10.56 -7.81
CA ALA A 65 -31.18 -10.73 -7.01
C ALA A 65 -31.43 -12.21 -6.71
#